data_AF-A0A223S6X0-F1
#
_entry.id   AF-A0A223S6X0-F1
#
_cell.length_a   1.000
_cell.length_b   1.000
_cell.length_c   1.000
_cell.angle_alpha   90.00
_cell.angle_beta   90.00
_cell.angle_gamma   90.00
#
_symmetry.space_group_name_H-M   'P 1'
#
loop_
_entity.id
_entity.type
_entity.pdbx_description
1 polymer ?
#
loop_
_entity_poly.entity_id
_entity_poly.type
_entity_poly.pdbx_seq_one_letter_code
_entity_poly.pdbx_strand_id
1 'polypeptide(L)'
;MIVPQPTWVTRSGITTVTRGRIQIIYDRYAAECRCWSVFFDDRPVAERVSMDDAHWSLLMNGVPTMIEAVDLLNAAKGDQNARRRLKRQYDNGQR
;
A
#
# COMPACT_ATOMS: atom_id res chain seq x y z
N MET A 1 3.23 5.92 18.58
CA MET A 1 2.66 6.59 17.39
C MET A 1 1.33 5.90 17.09
N ILE A 2 0.20 6.60 17.17
CA ILE A 2 -1.11 5.97 16.89
C ILE A 2 -1.25 5.86 15.38
N VAL A 3 -1.31 4.63 14.86
CA VAL A 3 -1.53 4.43 13.42
C VAL A 3 -3.03 4.57 13.17
N PRO A 4 -3.49 5.55 12.36
CA PRO A 4 -4.91 5.73 12.12
C PRO A 4 -5.52 4.49 11.48
N GLN A 5 -6.75 4.17 11.88
CA GLN A 5 -7.53 3.10 11.26
C GLN A 5 -7.84 3.49 9.80
N PRO A 6 -7.82 2.54 8.86
CA PRO A 6 -8.20 2.81 7.49
C PRO A 6 -9.71 3.13 7.40
N THR A 7 -10.04 4.09 6.54
CA THR A 7 -11.41 4.46 6.19
C THR A 7 -11.71 4.06 4.76
N TRP A 8 -12.95 3.64 4.49
CA TRP A 8 -13.37 3.09 3.20
C TRP A 8 -14.55 3.89 2.68
N VAL A 9 -14.44 4.39 1.46
CA VAL A 9 -15.50 5.13 0.77
C VAL A 9 -15.67 4.56 -0.61
N THR A 10 -16.86 4.04 -0.92
CA THR A 10 -17.21 3.58 -2.27
C THR A 10 -18.23 4.51 -2.89
N ARG A 11 -17.91 5.07 -4.06
CA ARG A 11 -18.81 5.92 -4.86
C ARG A 11 -18.71 5.53 -6.32
N SER A 12 -19.87 5.34 -6.97
CA SER A 12 -19.95 4.99 -8.41
C SER A 12 -19.06 3.80 -8.81
N GLY A 13 -18.92 2.78 -7.95
CA GLY A 13 -18.12 1.59 -8.21
C GLY A 13 -16.61 1.76 -7.99
N ILE A 14 -16.15 2.95 -7.59
CA ILE A 14 -14.77 3.23 -7.20
C ILE A 14 -14.69 3.22 -5.68
N THR A 15 -13.75 2.46 -5.14
CA THR A 15 -13.45 2.42 -3.71
C THR A 15 -12.15 3.19 -3.45
N THR A 16 -12.23 4.13 -2.52
CA THR A 16 -11.09 4.86 -1.97
C THR A 16 -10.88 4.41 -0.53
N VAL A 17 -9.67 3.97 -0.25
CA VAL A 17 -9.24 3.56 1.08
C VAL A 17 -8.22 4.56 1.57
N THR A 18 -8.51 5.24 2.68
CA THR A 18 -7.63 6.28 3.21
C THR A 18 -7.10 5.88 4.59
N ARG A 19 -5.78 5.91 4.75
CA ARG A 19 -5.11 5.65 6.03
C ARG A 19 -3.99 6.66 6.24
N GLY A 20 -4.23 7.64 7.11
CA GLY A 20 -3.30 8.75 7.30
C GLY A 20 -3.10 9.50 5.99
N ARG A 21 -1.89 9.47 5.45
CA ARG A 21 -1.52 10.12 4.18
C ARG A 21 -1.61 9.22 2.96
N ILE A 22 -1.80 7.92 3.16
CA ILE A 22 -1.93 6.95 2.08
C ILE A 22 -3.39 6.92 1.62
N GLN A 23 -3.60 6.99 0.31
CA GLN A 23 -4.88 6.69 -0.31
C GLN A 23 -4.68 5.58 -1.34
N ILE A 24 -5.61 4.62 -1.36
CA ILE A 24 -5.65 3.58 -2.38
C ILE A 24 -6.97 3.70 -3.10
N ILE A 25 -6.92 3.80 -4.42
CA ILE A 25 -8.09 3.94 -5.28
C ILE A 25 -8.12 2.76 -6.22
N TYR A 26 -9.26 2.08 -6.27
CA TYR A 26 -9.50 0.97 -7.18
C TYR A 26 -10.99 0.85 -7.50
N ASP A 27 -11.31 0.45 -8.72
CA ASP A 27 -12.68 0.07 -9.08
C ASP A 27 -12.93 -1.43 -8.85
N ARG A 28 -14.16 -1.87 -9.11
CA ARG A 28 -14.53 -3.29 -8.97
C ARG A 28 -13.65 -4.23 -9.83
N TYR A 29 -13.36 -3.85 -11.06
CA TYR A 29 -12.54 -4.66 -11.96
C TYR A 29 -11.08 -4.76 -11.47
N ALA A 30 -10.55 -3.65 -10.96
CA ALA A 30 -9.24 -3.57 -10.38
C ALA A 30 -9.14 -4.44 -9.11
N ALA A 31 -10.19 -4.52 -8.29
CA ALA A 31 -10.25 -5.48 -7.18
C ALA A 31 -10.19 -6.94 -7.65
N GLU A 32 -10.96 -7.31 -8.68
CA GLU A 32 -10.96 -8.65 -9.27
C GLU A 32 -9.60 -9.01 -9.89
N CYS A 33 -8.94 -8.04 -10.52
CA CYS A 33 -7.61 -8.19 -11.12
C CYS A 33 -6.46 -7.96 -10.13
N ARG A 34 -6.76 -7.75 -8.84
CA ARG A 34 -5.76 -7.40 -7.82
C ARG A 34 -4.81 -6.31 -8.29
N CYS A 35 -5.38 -5.19 -8.73
CA CYS A 35 -4.66 -4.02 -9.24
C CYS A 35 -5.12 -2.78 -8.48
N TRP A 36 -4.18 -1.93 -8.09
CA TRP A 36 -4.48 -0.74 -7.30
C TRP A 36 -3.65 0.46 -7.74
N SER A 37 -4.24 1.65 -7.57
CA SER A 37 -3.51 2.92 -7.63
C SER A 37 -3.32 3.42 -6.20
N VAL A 38 -2.07 3.74 -5.86
CA VAL A 38 -1.67 4.15 -4.52
C VAL A 38 -1.11 5.56 -4.58
N PHE A 39 -1.61 6.39 -3.69
CA PHE A 39 -1.29 7.80 -3.55
C PHE A 39 -0.78 8.07 -2.14
N PHE A 40 0.08 9.08 -2.02
CA PHE A 40 0.56 9.60 -0.74
C PHE A 40 0.50 11.13 -0.78
N ASP A 41 -0.19 11.75 0.19
CA ASP A 41 -0.47 13.20 0.19
C ASP A 41 -1.00 13.66 -1.20
N ASP A 42 -2.00 12.92 -1.72
CA ASP A 42 -2.65 13.11 -3.03
C ASP A 42 -1.72 13.01 -4.26
N ARG A 43 -0.46 12.59 -4.09
CA ARG A 43 0.48 12.35 -5.19
C ARG A 43 0.50 10.88 -5.57
N PRO A 44 0.45 10.53 -6.86
CA PRO A 44 0.55 9.13 -7.29
C PRO A 44 1.95 8.60 -6.94
N VAL A 45 1.98 7.56 -6.12
CA VAL A 45 3.21 6.83 -5.78
C VAL A 45 3.38 5.63 -6.69
N ALA A 46 2.26 4.95 -6.99
CA ALA A 46 2.26 3.87 -7.96
C ALA A 46 0.87 3.70 -8.56
N GLU A 47 0.81 3.55 -9.88
CA GLU A 47 -0.44 3.31 -10.60
C GLU A 47 -0.48 1.87 -11.12
N ARG A 48 -1.68 1.27 -11.09
CA ARG A 48 -1.96 -0.09 -11.60
C ARG A 48 -0.98 -1.15 -11.12
N VAL A 49 -0.61 -1.10 -9.83
CA VAL A 49 0.26 -2.11 -9.23
C VAL A 49 -0.55 -3.34 -8.94
N SER A 50 -0.08 -4.50 -9.39
CA SER A 50 -0.59 -5.78 -8.91
C SER A 50 0.18 -6.23 -7.68
N MET A 51 -0.56 -6.69 -6.68
CA MET A 51 -0.12 -7.07 -5.34
C MET A 51 -0.94 -8.30 -4.93
N ASP A 52 -0.33 -9.21 -4.18
CA ASP A 52 -1.08 -10.30 -3.57
C ASP A 52 -1.77 -9.85 -2.28
N ASP A 53 -2.59 -10.72 -1.70
CA ASP A 53 -3.36 -10.41 -0.49
C ASP A 53 -2.44 -10.10 0.72
N ALA A 54 -1.20 -10.62 0.72
CA ALA A 54 -0.24 -10.37 1.79
C ALA A 54 0.35 -8.95 1.69
N HIS A 55 0.78 -8.54 0.50
CA HIS A 55 1.21 -7.16 0.22
C HIS A 55 0.07 -6.18 0.45
N TRP A 56 -1.15 -6.52 0.03
CA TRP A 56 -2.34 -5.72 0.32
C TRP A 56 -2.56 -5.53 1.82
N SER A 57 -2.57 -6.63 2.60
CA SER A 57 -2.76 -6.57 4.05
C SER A 57 -1.65 -5.78 4.74
N LEU A 58 -0.40 -5.93 4.32
CA LEU A 58 0.72 -5.17 4.86
C LEU A 58 0.62 -3.68 4.54
N LEU A 59 0.26 -3.31 3.31
CA LEU A 59 0.02 -1.91 2.93
C LEU A 59 -1.10 -1.30 3.80
N MET A 60 -2.16 -2.08 4.04
CA MET A 60 -3.34 -1.66 4.78
C MET A 60 -3.16 -1.60 6.30
N ASN A 61 -2.37 -2.50 6.88
CA ASN A 61 -2.28 -2.68 8.33
C ASN A 61 -0.89 -2.37 8.88
N GLY A 62 0.17 -2.62 8.10
CA GLY A 62 1.56 -2.64 8.56
C GLY A 62 2.43 -1.46 8.15
N VAL A 63 1.96 -0.53 7.30
CA VAL A 63 2.77 0.60 6.82
C VAL A 63 2.51 1.88 7.64
N PRO A 64 3.50 2.38 8.42
CA PRO A 64 3.42 3.67 9.09
C PRO A 64 3.98 4.85 8.28
N THR A 65 4.83 4.64 7.27
CA THR A 65 5.50 5.73 6.53
C THR A 65 5.44 5.61 4.99
N MET A 66 5.67 6.73 4.29
CA MET A 66 5.76 6.78 2.82
C MET A 66 6.83 5.85 2.26
N ILE A 67 7.99 5.77 2.92
CA ILE A 67 9.14 4.99 2.45
C ILE A 67 8.81 3.49 2.47
N GLU A 68 8.16 3.01 3.53
CA GLU A 68 7.73 1.62 3.62
C GLU A 68 6.62 1.30 2.61
N ALA A 69 5.67 2.23 2.37
CA ALA A 69 4.68 2.07 1.31
C ALA A 69 5.35 1.94 -0.07
N VAL A 70 6.28 2.82 -0.40
CA VAL A 70 7.02 2.82 -1.66
C VAL A 70 7.81 1.52 -1.82
N ASP A 71 8.55 1.11 -0.80
CA ASP A 71 9.33 -0.12 -0.86
C ASP A 71 8.44 -1.36 -0.95
N LEU A 72 7.29 -1.39 -0.30
CA LEU A 72 6.32 -2.48 -0.41
C LEU A 72 5.71 -2.56 -1.81
N LEU A 73 5.42 -1.42 -2.42
CA LEU A 73 4.95 -1.35 -3.81
C LEU A 73 6.03 -1.78 -4.80
N ASN A 74 7.28 -1.36 -4.60
CA ASN A 74 8.41 -1.78 -5.43
C ASN A 74 8.68 -3.29 -5.27
N ALA A 75 8.57 -3.83 -4.05
CA ALA A 75 8.68 -5.25 -3.78
C ALA A 75 7.58 -6.08 -4.48
N ALA A 76 6.35 -5.55 -4.51
CA ALA A 76 5.23 -6.14 -5.25
C ALA A 76 5.46 -6.12 -6.77
N LYS A 77 6.10 -5.07 -7.30
CA LYS A 77 6.58 -4.99 -8.69
C LYS A 77 7.79 -5.87 -9.00
N GLY A 78 8.33 -6.59 -8.02
CA GLY A 78 9.46 -7.52 -8.19
C GLY A 78 10.85 -6.94 -7.88
N ASP A 79 10.95 -5.71 -7.37
CA ASP A 79 12.24 -5.11 -6.98
C ASP A 79 12.84 -5.82 -5.76
N GLN A 80 13.93 -6.56 -5.99
CA GLN A 80 14.64 -7.27 -4.93
C GLN A 80 15.34 -6.35 -3.93
N ASN A 81 15.73 -5.13 -4.32
CA ASN A 81 16.36 -4.17 -3.41
C ASN A 81 15.33 -3.61 -2.42
N ALA A 82 14.12 -3.33 -2.89
CA ALA A 82 13.01 -2.93 -2.03
C ALA A 82 12.65 -4.03 -1.02
N ARG A 83 12.58 -5.30 -1.47
CA ARG A 83 12.40 -6.46 -0.57
C ARG A 83 13.47 -6.55 0.52
N ARG A 84 14.74 -6.30 0.17
CA ARG A 84 15.86 -6.31 1.14
C ARG A 84 15.76 -5.17 2.15
N ARG A 85 15.33 -3.97 1.72
CA ARG A 85 15.15 -2.81 2.62
C ARG A 85 14.04 -3.06 3.64
N LEU A 86 12.88 -3.56 3.18
CA LEU A 86 11.77 -3.94 4.07
C LEU A 86 12.19 -4.99 5.09
N LYS A 87 12.89 -6.05 4.65
CA LYS A 87 13.36 -7.10 5.55
C LYS A 87 14.29 -6.54 6.64
N ARG A 88 15.24 -5.67 6.27
CA ARG A 88 16.16 -5.04 7.24
C ARG A 88 15.43 -4.12 8.23
N GLN A 89 14.41 -3.39 7.78
CA GLN A 89 13.59 -2.55 8.67
C GLN A 89 12.79 -3.39 9.66
N TYR A 90 12.19 -4.48 9.20
CA TYR A 90 11.48 -5.42 10.06
C TYR A 90 12.41 -6.05 11.11
N ASP A 91 13.58 -6.53 10.68
CA ASP A 91 14.58 -7.14 11.56
C ASP A 91 15.18 -6.12 12.57
N ASN A 92 15.32 -4.84 12.19
CA ASN A 92 15.82 -3.78 13.10
C ASN A 92 14.74 -3.19 14.02
N GLY A 93 13.45 -3.31 13.69
CA GLY A 93 12.34 -2.82 14.52
C GLY A 93 11.93 -3.77 15.65
N GLN A 94 12.46 -5.01 15.67
CA GLN A 94 12.20 -6.01 16.70
C GLN A 94 13.28 -6.05 17.81
N ARG A 95 14.17 -5.06 17.90
CA ARG A 95 15.15 -4.91 18.99
C ARG A 95 14.73 -3.88 20.03
#